data_AF-A0A6P1CJB8-F1
#
_entry.id   AF-A0A6P1CJB8-F1
#
_cell.length_a   1.000
_cell.length_b   1.000
_cell.length_c   1.000
_cell.angle_alpha   90.00
_cell.angle_beta   90.00
_cell.angle_gamma   90.00
#
_symmetry.space_group_name_H-M   'P 1'
#
loop_
_entity.id
_entity.type
_entity.pdbx_description
1 polymer ?
#
loop_
_entity_poly.entity_id
_entity_poly.type
_entity_poly.pdbx_seq_one_letter_code
_entity_poly.pdbx_strand_id
1 'polypeptide(L)'
;MTNPTTRSLDTVAHQLSGIDWHDIDQVEDHAAQFFDDLAAEPDLVRNRLDELPDRPELWNLCEHYDILDKIVLHDNPDTGVRVRLHIFLPGYFDRPHNHRWSYASRILHGHYRHYLFGNTDIDEHIDPAKLPVLQARTEPVGATYALHHSMVHAVVAEPHTVSLVVRGPALKDRFLVSDRKTGEVWWQYGADRETSDDALRKRMTREQLDEVIASLRHWRLF
;
A
#
# COMPACT_ATOMS: atom_id res chain seq x y z
N MET A 1 -21.08 -19.64 28.34
CA MET A 1 -20.16 -20.25 27.36
C MET A 1 -19.76 -19.13 26.41
N THR A 2 -18.62 -18.51 26.66
CA THR A 2 -18.06 -17.49 25.78
C THR A 2 -17.63 -18.18 24.50
N ASN A 3 -18.18 -17.77 23.36
CA ASN A 3 -17.67 -18.18 22.05
C ASN A 3 -16.14 -18.03 22.05
N PRO A 4 -15.37 -19.00 21.53
CA PRO A 4 -13.98 -18.72 21.21
C PRO A 4 -14.01 -17.50 20.28
N THR A 5 -13.33 -16.42 20.65
CA THR A 5 -13.14 -15.27 19.79
C THR A 5 -12.52 -15.80 18.49
N THR A 6 -13.34 -15.93 17.45
CA THR A 6 -12.87 -16.32 16.12
C THR A 6 -11.83 -15.29 15.73
N ARG A 7 -10.58 -15.74 15.54
CA ARG A 7 -9.49 -14.91 15.07
C ARG A 7 -9.94 -14.23 13.77
N SER A 8 -9.84 -12.91 13.74
CA SER A 8 -10.22 -12.07 12.60
C SER A 8 -9.05 -11.17 12.19
N LEU A 9 -9.09 -10.62 10.98
CA LEU A 9 -8.06 -9.70 10.50
C LEU A 9 -7.89 -8.50 11.45
N ASP A 10 -8.98 -7.97 12.03
CA ASP A 10 -8.89 -6.88 13.00
C ASP A 10 -8.16 -7.29 14.28
N THR A 11 -8.42 -8.51 14.80
CA THR A 11 -7.71 -9.00 15.99
C THR A 11 -6.22 -9.21 15.74
N VAL A 12 -5.84 -9.67 14.54
CA VAL A 12 -4.43 -9.84 14.14
C VAL A 12 -3.78 -8.47 13.91
N ALA A 13 -4.48 -7.51 13.32
CA ALA A 13 -3.98 -6.16 13.08
C ALA A 13 -3.69 -5.38 14.37
N HIS A 14 -4.27 -5.77 15.52
CA HIS A 14 -3.90 -5.16 16.81
C HIS A 14 -2.42 -5.29 17.15
N GLN A 15 -1.69 -6.29 16.63
CA GLN A 15 -0.24 -6.41 16.85
C GLN A 15 0.58 -5.25 16.22
N LEU A 16 -0.03 -4.53 15.28
CA LEU A 16 0.56 -3.34 14.66
C LEU A 16 0.40 -2.08 15.55
N SER A 17 -0.33 -2.20 16.66
CA SER A 17 -0.52 -1.11 17.61
C SER A 17 0.74 -0.93 18.45
N GLY A 18 1.20 0.30 18.61
CA GLY A 18 2.38 0.62 19.43
C GLY A 18 3.73 0.58 18.71
N ILE A 19 3.75 0.34 17.39
CA ILE A 19 4.94 0.52 16.56
C ILE A 19 5.36 2.01 16.57
N ASP A 20 6.63 2.30 16.81
CA ASP A 20 7.23 3.59 16.49
C ASP A 20 7.51 3.66 14.99
N TRP A 21 6.68 4.42 14.28
CA TRP A 21 6.75 4.56 12.83
C TRP A 21 7.95 5.37 12.32
N HIS A 22 8.80 5.89 13.20
CA HIS A 22 10.10 6.49 12.84
C HIS A 22 11.25 5.47 12.90
N ASP A 23 11.09 4.37 13.64
CA ASP A 23 12.06 3.28 13.69
C ASP A 23 11.74 2.26 12.58
N ILE A 24 12.49 2.34 11.47
CA ILE A 24 12.16 1.54 10.30
C ILE A 24 12.50 0.05 10.46
N ASP A 25 13.46 -0.29 11.32
CA ASP A 25 13.76 -1.68 11.66
C ASP A 25 12.56 -2.26 12.45
N GLN A 26 12.06 -1.52 13.45
CA GLN A 26 10.86 -1.95 14.18
C GLN A 26 9.64 -2.09 13.27
N VAL A 27 9.42 -1.15 12.34
CA VAL A 27 8.32 -1.24 11.37
C VAL A 27 8.45 -2.50 10.51
N GLU A 28 9.66 -2.82 10.05
CA GLU A 28 9.92 -4.01 9.22
C GLU A 28 9.67 -5.30 9.99
N ASP A 29 10.27 -5.44 11.18
CA ASP A 29 10.14 -6.63 12.04
C ASP A 29 8.66 -6.94 12.38
N HIS A 30 7.93 -5.93 12.87
CA HIS A 30 6.53 -6.10 13.26
C HIS A 30 5.62 -6.37 12.05
N ALA A 31 5.87 -5.70 10.92
CA ALA A 31 5.09 -5.94 9.71
C ALA A 31 5.39 -7.32 9.10
N ALA A 32 6.65 -7.76 9.13
CA ALA A 32 7.03 -9.10 8.66
C ALA A 32 6.28 -10.18 9.44
N GLN A 33 6.23 -10.07 10.78
CA GLN A 33 5.46 -10.99 11.61
C GLN A 33 3.96 -10.95 11.30
N PHE A 34 3.39 -9.74 11.15
CA PHE A 34 1.98 -9.59 10.75
C PHE A 34 1.68 -10.23 9.39
N PHE A 35 2.57 -10.06 8.43
CA PHE A 35 2.43 -10.67 7.12
C PHE A 35 2.59 -12.19 7.16
N ASP A 36 3.45 -12.73 8.03
CA ASP A 36 3.62 -14.17 8.23
C ASP A 36 2.34 -14.79 8.80
N ASP A 37 1.71 -14.13 9.77
CA ASP A 37 0.42 -14.55 10.33
C ASP A 37 -0.66 -14.63 9.25
N LEU A 38 -0.74 -13.63 8.36
CA LEU A 38 -1.72 -13.63 7.27
C LEU A 38 -1.39 -14.67 6.19
N ALA A 39 -0.12 -14.96 5.95
CA ALA A 39 0.29 -16.02 5.03
C ALA A 39 -0.03 -17.42 5.59
N ALA A 40 0.04 -17.59 6.92
CA ALA A 40 -0.32 -18.83 7.59
C ALA A 40 -1.85 -19.06 7.64
N GLU A 41 -2.63 -17.98 7.64
CA GLU A 41 -4.10 -18.02 7.74
C GLU A 41 -4.76 -17.19 6.62
N PRO A 42 -4.69 -17.65 5.35
CA PRO A 42 -5.20 -16.91 4.20
C PRO A 42 -6.71 -16.60 4.27
N ASP A 43 -7.47 -17.43 4.98
CA ASP A 43 -8.90 -17.23 5.21
C ASP A 43 -9.20 -15.89 5.91
N LEU A 44 -8.27 -15.32 6.68
CA LEU A 44 -8.45 -14.00 7.31
C LEU A 44 -8.61 -12.90 6.25
N VAL A 45 -7.81 -12.95 5.18
CA VAL A 45 -7.90 -11.99 4.09
C VAL A 45 -9.08 -12.32 3.17
N ARG A 46 -9.29 -13.61 2.86
CA ARG A 46 -10.43 -14.06 2.03
C ARG A 46 -11.77 -13.63 2.62
N ASN A 47 -12.00 -13.91 3.91
CA ASN A 47 -13.22 -13.52 4.59
C ASN A 47 -13.37 -12.00 4.62
N ARG A 48 -12.29 -11.25 4.87
CA ARG A 48 -12.33 -9.78 4.81
C ARG A 48 -12.74 -9.28 3.43
N LEU A 49 -12.20 -9.85 2.34
CA LEU A 49 -12.57 -9.48 0.98
C LEU A 49 -14.04 -9.74 0.69
N ASP A 50 -14.55 -10.90 1.13
CA ASP A 50 -15.96 -11.26 0.95
C ASP A 50 -16.92 -10.35 1.76
N GLU A 51 -16.48 -9.87 2.92
CA GLU A 51 -17.22 -8.94 3.78
C GLU A 51 -17.17 -7.47 3.32
N LEU A 52 -16.23 -7.08 2.46
CA LEU A 52 -16.02 -5.67 2.09
C LEU A 52 -17.28 -4.93 1.61
N PRO A 53 -18.14 -5.51 0.76
CA PRO A 53 -19.37 -4.82 0.32
C PRO A 53 -20.30 -4.43 1.46
N ASP A 54 -20.26 -5.16 2.58
CA ASP A 54 -21.07 -4.92 3.77
C ASP A 54 -20.34 -4.07 4.82
N ARG A 55 -19.12 -3.59 4.50
CA ARG A 55 -18.27 -2.75 5.35
C ARG A 55 -18.02 -1.37 4.72
N PRO A 56 -19.01 -0.46 4.76
CA PRO A 56 -18.89 0.85 4.12
C PRO A 56 -17.72 1.68 4.69
N GLU A 57 -17.31 1.46 5.92
CA GLU A 57 -16.15 2.12 6.54
C GLU A 57 -14.82 1.77 5.86
N LEU A 58 -14.70 0.56 5.30
CA LEU A 58 -13.51 0.13 4.56
C LEU A 58 -13.69 0.29 3.06
N TRP A 59 -14.83 -0.11 2.51
CA TRP A 59 -15.10 -0.05 1.08
C TRP A 59 -15.02 1.38 0.54
N ASN A 60 -15.49 2.37 1.28
CA ASN A 60 -15.39 3.78 0.88
C ASN A 60 -13.94 4.29 0.76
N LEU A 61 -12.96 3.53 1.28
CA LEU A 61 -11.53 3.81 1.22
C LEU A 61 -10.81 2.99 0.13
N CYS A 62 -11.51 2.08 -0.55
CA CYS A 62 -10.98 1.34 -1.70
C CYS A 62 -10.95 2.25 -2.94
N GLU A 63 -9.82 2.25 -3.62
CA GLU A 63 -9.55 3.16 -4.73
C GLU A 63 -9.20 2.36 -6.00
N HIS A 64 -9.76 2.77 -7.14
CA HIS A 64 -9.39 2.32 -8.47
C HIS A 64 -8.73 3.48 -9.22
N TYR A 65 -7.49 3.26 -9.67
CA TYR A 65 -6.76 4.15 -10.56
C TYR A 65 -6.47 3.44 -11.88
N ASP A 66 -6.12 4.20 -12.90
CA ASP A 66 -5.70 3.70 -14.22
C ASP A 66 -4.59 2.62 -14.16
N ILE A 67 -3.69 2.72 -13.18
CA ILE A 67 -2.51 1.85 -13.05
C ILE A 67 -2.44 1.07 -11.73
N LEU A 68 -3.41 1.23 -10.83
CA LEU A 68 -3.33 0.66 -9.49
C LEU A 68 -4.70 0.57 -8.82
N ASP A 69 -5.03 -0.60 -8.31
CA ASP A 69 -6.10 -0.77 -7.33
C ASP A 69 -5.54 -0.78 -5.91
N LYS A 70 -6.28 -0.16 -4.98
CA LYS A 70 -6.00 -0.20 -3.54
C LYS A 70 -7.22 -0.70 -2.80
N ILE A 71 -7.13 -1.90 -2.23
CA ILE A 71 -8.19 -2.50 -1.42
C ILE A 71 -7.84 -2.34 0.05
N VAL A 72 -8.68 -1.65 0.83
CA VAL A 72 -8.42 -1.46 2.27
C VAL A 72 -8.99 -2.63 3.04
N LEU A 73 -8.11 -3.39 3.71
CA LEU A 73 -8.50 -4.55 4.50
C LEU A 73 -8.74 -4.21 5.97
N HIS A 74 -8.07 -3.18 6.49
CA HIS A 74 -8.24 -2.71 7.87
C HIS A 74 -7.85 -1.24 7.96
N ASP A 75 -8.60 -0.47 8.75
CA ASP A 75 -8.30 0.93 9.07
C ASP A 75 -8.57 1.17 10.55
N ASN A 76 -7.55 1.66 11.26
CA ASN A 76 -7.66 2.05 12.66
C ASN A 76 -7.44 3.56 12.78
N PRO A 77 -8.51 4.37 12.92
CA PRO A 77 -8.39 5.83 12.97
C PRO A 77 -7.70 6.33 14.24
N ASP A 78 -7.75 5.59 15.36
CA ASP A 78 -7.14 6.00 16.63
C ASP A 78 -5.61 5.94 16.56
N THR A 79 -5.06 4.99 15.82
CA THR A 79 -3.60 4.80 15.64
C THR A 79 -3.10 5.31 14.29
N GLY A 80 -4.00 5.53 13.33
CA GLY A 80 -3.69 5.84 11.94
C GLY A 80 -3.19 4.65 11.11
N VAL A 81 -3.13 3.45 11.68
CA VAL A 81 -2.65 2.23 11.01
C VAL A 81 -3.67 1.78 9.97
N ARG A 82 -3.18 1.42 8.77
CA ARG A 82 -4.02 0.87 7.70
C ARG A 82 -3.34 -0.27 6.96
N VAL A 83 -4.09 -1.33 6.70
CA VAL A 83 -3.66 -2.49 5.91
C VAL A 83 -4.39 -2.48 4.57
N ARG A 84 -3.65 -2.70 3.47
CA ARG A 84 -4.20 -2.65 2.11
C ARG A 84 -3.58 -3.71 1.21
N LEU A 85 -4.32 -4.14 0.21
CA LEU A 85 -3.74 -4.73 -0.99
C LEU A 85 -3.49 -3.63 -2.02
N HIS A 86 -2.35 -3.71 -2.69
CA HIS A 86 -2.08 -2.97 -3.92
C HIS A 86 -2.03 -3.96 -5.08
N ILE A 87 -2.80 -3.71 -6.14
CA ILE A 87 -2.81 -4.52 -7.36
C ILE A 87 -2.43 -3.61 -8.52
N PHE A 88 -1.22 -3.82 -9.06
CA PHE A 88 -0.68 -3.00 -10.13
C PHE A 88 -1.30 -3.41 -11.46
N LEU A 89 -1.88 -2.46 -12.18
CA LEU A 89 -2.48 -2.68 -13.49
C LEU A 89 -1.46 -2.39 -14.61
N PRO A 90 -1.70 -2.82 -15.86
CA PRO A 90 -0.83 -2.48 -16.98
C PRO A 90 -0.56 -0.97 -17.06
N GLY A 91 0.69 -0.60 -17.36
CA GLY A 91 1.08 0.79 -17.57
C GLY A 91 1.70 1.49 -16.35
N TYR A 92 1.74 0.86 -15.18
CA TYR A 92 2.49 1.41 -14.04
C TYR A 92 3.98 1.51 -14.36
N PHE A 93 4.56 2.69 -14.23
CA PHE A 93 6.00 2.87 -14.46
C PHE A 93 6.63 3.90 -13.51
N ASP A 94 7.96 3.79 -13.43
CA ASP A 94 8.98 4.60 -12.74
C ASP A 94 8.60 6.05 -12.41
N ARG A 95 7.83 6.23 -11.34
CA ARG A 95 7.46 7.52 -10.76
C ARG A 95 8.11 7.68 -9.39
N PRO A 96 9.27 8.36 -9.28
CA PRO A 96 9.89 8.63 -7.99
C PRO A 96 8.96 9.45 -7.12
N HIS A 97 8.74 8.97 -5.90
CA HIS A 97 7.91 9.62 -4.90
C HIS A 97 8.41 9.26 -3.49
N ASN A 98 8.02 10.08 -2.52
CA ASN A 98 8.05 9.70 -1.11
C ASN A 98 6.62 9.50 -0.59
N HIS A 99 6.49 9.17 0.69
CA HIS A 99 5.19 8.92 1.30
C HIS A 99 4.90 9.92 2.40
N ARG A 100 3.62 10.07 2.73
CA ARG A 100 3.21 10.79 3.93
C ARG A 100 3.38 9.95 5.20
N TRP A 101 3.62 8.65 5.09
CA TRP A 101 3.68 7.67 6.17
C TRP A 101 4.85 6.72 5.94
N SER A 102 5.45 6.24 7.04
CA SER A 102 6.32 5.07 6.96
C SER A 102 5.43 3.85 6.74
N TYR A 103 5.94 2.87 6.01
CA TYR A 103 5.15 1.71 5.63
C TYR A 103 6.04 0.48 5.42
N ALA A 104 5.41 -0.68 5.47
CA ALA A 104 5.98 -1.95 5.05
C ALA A 104 5.13 -2.60 3.97
N SER A 105 5.76 -3.40 3.12
CA SER A 105 5.12 -4.11 2.03
C SER A 105 5.65 -5.54 1.94
N ARG A 106 4.78 -6.49 1.57
CA ARG A 106 5.15 -7.84 1.17
C ARG A 106 4.59 -8.16 -0.21
N ILE A 107 5.45 -8.68 -1.10
CA ILE A 107 5.03 -9.12 -2.43
C ILE A 107 4.32 -10.47 -2.34
N LEU A 108 3.12 -10.56 -2.90
CA LEU A 108 2.29 -11.78 -2.90
C LEU A 108 2.27 -12.47 -4.27
N HIS A 109 2.34 -11.69 -5.34
CA HIS A 109 2.31 -12.17 -6.72
C HIS A 109 3.07 -11.21 -7.62
N GLY A 110 3.74 -11.71 -8.65
CA GLY A 110 4.60 -10.91 -9.53
C GLY A 110 5.91 -10.49 -8.86
N HIS A 111 6.44 -9.34 -9.25
CA HIS A 111 7.65 -8.78 -8.64
C HIS A 111 7.77 -7.27 -8.87
N TYR A 112 8.59 -6.60 -8.07
CA TYR A 112 9.03 -5.23 -8.34
C TYR A 112 10.46 -5.19 -8.84
N ARG A 113 10.72 -4.27 -9.75
CA ARG A 113 12.02 -3.60 -9.81
C ARG A 113 11.94 -2.33 -8.97
N HIS A 114 12.64 -2.31 -7.84
CA HIS A 114 12.59 -1.24 -6.85
C HIS A 114 13.86 -0.38 -6.92
N TYR A 115 13.68 0.91 -7.15
CA TYR A 115 14.72 1.92 -7.19
C TYR A 115 14.64 2.80 -5.96
N LEU A 116 15.76 2.96 -5.26
CA LEU A 116 15.92 3.80 -4.07
C LEU A 116 16.83 4.98 -4.42
N PHE A 117 16.33 6.19 -4.18
CA PHE A 117 17.03 7.44 -4.45
C PHE A 117 17.55 8.10 -3.16
N GLY A 118 17.31 7.47 -2.00
CA GLY A 118 17.73 7.95 -0.70
C GLY A 118 16.76 8.94 -0.06
N ASN A 119 17.18 9.50 1.06
CA ASN A 119 16.47 10.59 1.74
C ASN A 119 16.84 11.91 1.07
N THR A 120 16.23 12.18 -0.08
CA THR A 120 16.38 13.46 -0.78
C THR A 120 15.20 14.34 -0.42
N ASP A 121 15.46 15.57 0.02
CA ASP A 121 14.45 16.60 0.06
C ASP A 121 14.06 16.93 -1.37
N ILE A 122 13.01 16.27 -1.85
CA ILE A 122 12.43 16.52 -3.15
C ILE A 122 11.45 17.68 -3.04
N ASP A 123 11.69 18.72 -3.84
CA ASP A 123 10.79 19.85 -4.05
C ASP A 123 10.32 19.90 -5.52
N GLU A 124 9.48 20.86 -5.85
CA GLU A 124 8.95 21.06 -7.21
C GLU A 124 10.00 21.47 -8.26
N HIS A 125 11.25 21.70 -7.87
CA HIS A 125 12.35 22.06 -8.76
C HIS A 125 13.30 20.91 -9.07
N ILE A 126 13.04 19.70 -8.54
CA ILE A 126 13.84 18.53 -8.90
C ILE A 126 13.75 18.25 -10.40
N ASP A 127 14.84 17.75 -10.96
CA ASP A 127 14.84 17.11 -12.27
C ASP A 127 14.73 15.60 -12.04
N PRO A 128 13.55 14.99 -12.27
CA PRO A 128 13.33 13.57 -11.95
C PRO A 128 14.28 12.66 -12.70
N ALA A 129 14.69 13.04 -13.92
CA ALA A 129 15.60 12.25 -14.74
C ALA A 129 17.03 12.20 -14.16
N LYS A 130 17.40 13.22 -13.37
CA LYS A 130 18.72 13.33 -12.72
C LYS A 130 18.79 12.74 -11.32
N LEU A 131 17.68 12.24 -10.76
CA LEU A 131 17.72 11.58 -9.46
C LEU A 131 18.66 10.37 -9.52
N PRO A 132 19.69 10.29 -8.65
CA PRO A 132 20.63 9.18 -8.66
C PRO A 132 19.98 7.94 -8.03
N VAL A 133 20.00 6.84 -8.77
CA VAL A 133 19.61 5.54 -8.23
C VAL A 133 20.75 5.06 -7.31
N LEU A 134 20.55 5.15 -6.01
CA LEU A 134 21.54 4.73 -5.01
C LEU A 134 21.51 3.21 -4.82
N GLN A 135 20.34 2.59 -4.99
CA GLN A 135 20.17 1.15 -4.97
C GLN A 135 19.05 0.74 -5.91
N ALA A 136 19.26 -0.36 -6.64
CA ALA A 136 18.25 -0.97 -7.48
C ALA A 136 18.20 -2.47 -7.19
N ARG A 137 17.04 -2.97 -6.80
CA ARG A 137 16.84 -4.37 -6.41
C ARG A 137 15.56 -4.93 -6.98
N THR A 138 15.50 -6.26 -7.03
CA THR A 138 14.28 -6.97 -7.42
C THR A 138 13.64 -7.51 -6.16
N GLU A 139 12.35 -7.21 -5.96
CA GLU A 139 11.55 -7.72 -4.85
C GLU A 139 10.69 -8.88 -5.37
N PRO A 140 11.09 -10.15 -5.15
CA PRO A 140 10.30 -11.32 -5.55
C PRO A 140 9.13 -11.56 -4.60
N VAL A 141 8.22 -12.47 -4.97
CA VAL A 141 7.20 -13.01 -4.06
C VAL A 141 7.82 -13.45 -2.73
N GLY A 142 7.17 -13.07 -1.62
CA GLY A 142 7.62 -13.31 -0.25
C GLY A 142 8.58 -12.26 0.28
N ALA A 143 9.20 -11.43 -0.56
CA ALA A 143 10.04 -10.34 -0.08
C ALA A 143 9.24 -9.33 0.73
N THR A 144 9.80 -8.93 1.88
CA THR A 144 9.29 -7.88 2.75
C THR A 144 10.30 -6.75 2.82
N TYR A 145 9.80 -5.53 2.85
CA TYR A 145 10.62 -4.35 3.11
C TYR A 145 9.79 -3.26 3.79
N ALA A 146 10.46 -2.40 4.55
CA ALA A 146 9.88 -1.16 5.07
C ALA A 146 10.62 0.06 4.54
N LEU A 147 9.90 1.15 4.29
CA LEU A 147 10.47 2.44 3.92
C LEU A 147 10.00 3.53 4.88
N HIS A 148 10.96 4.32 5.34
CA HIS A 148 10.70 5.54 6.08
C HIS A 148 9.98 6.55 5.17
N HIS A 149 9.04 7.32 5.71
CA HIS A 149 8.24 8.31 4.95
C HIS A 149 9.08 9.37 4.20
N SER A 150 10.37 9.50 4.49
CA SER A 150 11.28 10.42 3.81
C SER A 150 12.04 9.78 2.64
N MET A 151 12.04 8.44 2.53
CA MET A 151 12.70 7.73 1.44
C MET A 151 12.01 8.04 0.11
N VAL A 152 12.80 8.49 -0.86
CA VAL A 152 12.36 8.63 -2.24
C VAL A 152 12.62 7.31 -2.96
N HIS A 153 11.57 6.74 -3.53
CA HIS A 153 11.66 5.48 -4.27
C HIS A 153 10.74 5.46 -5.47
N ALA A 154 10.99 4.52 -6.37
CA ALA A 154 10.09 4.15 -7.44
C ALA A 154 10.03 2.63 -7.54
N VAL A 155 8.89 2.10 -7.97
CA VAL A 155 8.77 0.69 -8.35
C VAL A 155 8.36 0.61 -9.81
N VAL A 156 8.85 -0.41 -10.50
CA VAL A 156 8.28 -0.87 -11.77
C VAL A 156 7.77 -2.27 -11.49
N ALA A 157 6.46 -2.43 -11.61
CA ALA A 157 5.77 -3.68 -11.35
C ALA A 157 5.38 -4.31 -12.68
N GLU A 158 5.50 -5.63 -12.79
CA GLU A 158 4.82 -6.34 -13.86
C GLU A 158 3.29 -6.18 -13.69
N PRO A 159 2.52 -6.13 -14.79
CA PRO A 159 1.07 -6.10 -14.69
C PRO A 159 0.55 -7.23 -13.81
N HIS A 160 -0.39 -6.89 -12.94
CA HIS A 160 -1.01 -7.78 -11.94
C HIS A 160 -0.08 -8.22 -10.81
N THR A 161 0.99 -7.47 -10.54
CA THR A 161 1.76 -7.63 -9.30
C THR A 161 0.89 -7.22 -8.11
N VAL A 162 0.87 -8.06 -7.07
CA VAL A 162 0.08 -7.84 -5.85
C VAL A 162 1.01 -7.73 -4.66
N SER A 163 0.80 -6.71 -3.83
CA SER A 163 1.46 -6.60 -2.53
C SER A 163 0.48 -6.31 -1.41
N LEU A 164 0.76 -6.86 -0.25
CA LEU A 164 0.13 -6.47 1.00
C LEU A 164 0.95 -5.33 1.63
N VAL A 165 0.27 -4.26 2.03
CA VAL A 165 0.90 -3.04 2.53
C VAL A 165 0.32 -2.70 3.88
N VAL A 166 1.18 -2.43 4.86
CA VAL A 166 0.81 -1.81 6.13
C VAL A 166 1.44 -0.43 6.17
N ARG A 167 0.65 0.59 6.47
CA ARG A 167 1.16 1.94 6.73
C ARG A 167 0.78 2.43 8.12
N GLY A 168 1.60 3.32 8.65
CA GLY A 168 1.34 4.05 9.89
C GLY A 168 0.53 5.34 9.70
N PRO A 169 0.49 6.19 10.75
CA PRO A 169 -0.12 7.50 10.70
C PRO A 169 0.57 8.42 9.69
N ALA A 170 -0.15 9.42 9.21
CA ALA A 170 0.43 10.45 8.35
C ALA A 170 1.35 11.38 9.17
N LEU A 171 2.60 11.51 8.73
CA LEU A 171 3.65 12.36 9.28
C LEU A 171 3.81 13.68 8.49
N LYS A 172 3.13 13.79 7.34
CA LYS A 172 3.17 14.94 6.43
C LYS A 172 1.78 15.18 5.82
N ASP A 173 1.48 16.42 5.42
CA ASP A 173 0.24 16.79 4.73
C ASP A 173 0.20 16.34 3.27
N ARG A 174 1.38 16.31 2.64
CA ARG A 174 1.57 16.07 1.21
C ARG A 174 2.85 15.29 0.95
N PHE A 175 2.94 14.71 -0.23
CA PHE A 175 4.12 14.07 -0.76
C PHE A 175 4.30 14.46 -2.21
N LEU A 176 5.53 14.38 -2.70
CA LEU A 176 5.84 14.74 -4.07
C LEU A 176 5.84 13.48 -4.93
N VAL A 177 5.24 13.58 -6.11
CA VAL A 177 5.32 12.57 -7.15
C VAL A 177 5.98 13.21 -8.35
N SER A 178 6.83 12.44 -9.03
CA SER A 178 7.47 12.86 -10.25
C SER A 178 7.42 11.78 -11.31
N ASP A 179 7.51 12.18 -12.57
CA ASP A 179 7.54 11.28 -13.71
C ASP A 179 8.86 11.44 -14.45
N ARG A 180 9.66 10.36 -14.49
CA ARG A 180 10.99 10.39 -15.13
C ARG A 180 10.94 10.45 -16.65
N LYS A 181 9.79 10.12 -17.28
CA LYS A 181 9.64 10.18 -18.74
C LYS A 181 9.21 11.57 -19.19
N THR A 182 8.26 12.19 -18.49
CA THR A 182 7.76 13.53 -18.87
C THR A 182 8.54 14.67 -18.21
N GLY A 183 9.22 14.40 -17.09
CA GLY A 183 9.87 15.41 -16.26
C GLY A 183 8.90 16.17 -15.36
N GLU A 184 7.62 15.78 -15.34
CA GLU A 184 6.62 16.44 -14.50
C GLU A 184 6.82 16.13 -13.02
N VAL A 185 6.49 17.12 -12.19
CA VAL A 185 6.60 17.05 -10.73
C VAL A 185 5.37 17.71 -10.15
N TRP A 186 4.69 17.04 -9.21
CA TRP A 186 3.48 17.57 -8.59
C TRP A 186 3.32 17.12 -7.15
N TRP A 187 2.62 17.95 -6.36
CA TRP A 187 2.23 17.62 -5.00
C TRP A 187 0.96 16.77 -5.00
N GLN A 188 0.98 15.67 -4.24
CA GLN A 188 -0.21 14.91 -3.90
C GLN A 188 -0.55 15.11 -2.42
N TYR A 189 -1.81 15.45 -2.15
CA TYR A 189 -2.30 15.77 -0.81
C TYR A 189 -3.07 14.61 -0.20
N GLY A 190 -3.30 14.71 1.11
CA GLY A 190 -4.24 13.82 1.81
C GLY A 190 -5.71 14.09 1.52
N ALA A 191 -6.55 13.14 1.96
CA ALA A 191 -8.00 13.19 1.83
C ALA A 191 -8.61 14.50 2.37
N ASP A 192 -8.04 15.09 3.43
CA ASP A 192 -8.54 16.33 4.03
C ASP A 192 -8.44 17.56 3.11
N ARG A 193 -7.66 17.48 2.03
CA ARG A 193 -7.53 18.53 1.01
C ARG A 193 -7.93 18.05 -0.39
N GLU A 194 -8.49 16.86 -0.49
CA GLU A 194 -9.00 16.31 -1.75
C GLU A 194 -10.40 16.85 -2.02
N THR A 195 -10.70 17.14 -3.29
CA THR A 195 -12.06 17.55 -3.66
C THR A 195 -13.01 16.35 -3.61
N SER A 196 -14.29 16.60 -3.33
CA SER A 196 -15.29 15.53 -3.35
C SER A 196 -15.36 14.81 -4.69
N ASP A 197 -15.17 15.54 -5.80
CA ASP A 197 -15.20 14.98 -7.15
C ASP A 197 -14.01 14.05 -7.41
N ASP A 198 -12.80 14.42 -6.96
CA ASP A 198 -11.62 13.55 -7.08
C ASP A 198 -11.77 12.30 -6.22
N ALA A 199 -12.27 12.46 -4.99
CA ALA A 199 -12.56 11.35 -4.08
C ALA A 199 -13.57 10.36 -4.66
N LEU A 200 -14.63 10.86 -5.32
CA LEU A 200 -15.62 10.04 -6.00
C LEU A 200 -15.06 9.36 -7.25
N ARG A 201 -14.23 10.07 -8.04
CA ARG A 201 -13.69 9.54 -9.31
C ARG A 201 -12.81 8.32 -9.10
N LYS A 202 -12.02 8.30 -8.03
CA LYS A 202 -11.14 7.17 -7.70
C LYS A 202 -11.84 6.09 -6.88
N ARG A 203 -13.08 6.29 -6.42
CA ARG A 203 -13.76 5.28 -5.59
C ARG A 203 -14.02 4.03 -6.42
N MET A 204 -13.64 2.88 -5.88
CA MET A 204 -13.86 1.61 -6.53
C MET A 204 -15.36 1.25 -6.57
N THR A 205 -15.86 0.88 -7.75
CA THR A 205 -17.23 0.38 -7.92
C THR A 205 -17.36 -1.06 -7.41
N ARG A 206 -18.60 -1.55 -7.32
CA ARG A 206 -18.85 -2.94 -6.92
C ARG A 206 -18.30 -3.93 -7.95
N GLU A 207 -18.51 -3.64 -9.23
CA GLU A 207 -18.07 -4.47 -10.34
C GLU A 207 -16.53 -4.59 -10.35
N GLN A 208 -15.83 -3.46 -10.15
CA GLN A 208 -14.37 -3.45 -10.04
C GLN A 208 -13.88 -4.28 -8.85
N LEU A 209 -14.54 -4.17 -7.69
CA LEU A 209 -14.20 -4.99 -6.53
C LEU A 209 -14.39 -6.49 -6.82
N ASP A 210 -15.52 -6.87 -7.44
CA ASP A 210 -15.81 -8.26 -7.79
C ASP A 210 -14.77 -8.81 -8.80
N GLU A 211 -14.34 -7.99 -9.77
CA GLU A 211 -13.26 -8.33 -10.73
C GLU A 211 -11.91 -8.53 -10.04
N VAL A 212 -11.54 -7.65 -9.09
CA VAL A 212 -10.32 -7.80 -8.30
C VAL A 212 -10.39 -9.09 -7.47
N ILE A 213 -11.49 -9.36 -6.78
CA ILE A 213 -11.66 -10.59 -5.98
C ILE A 213 -11.57 -11.84 -6.88
N ALA A 214 -12.20 -11.83 -8.04
CA ALA A 214 -12.11 -12.93 -9.01
C ALA A 214 -10.66 -13.15 -9.48
N SER A 215 -9.91 -12.07 -9.73
CA SER A 215 -8.51 -12.12 -10.15
C SER A 215 -7.61 -12.69 -9.05
N LEU A 216 -7.76 -12.22 -7.80
CA LEU A 216 -7.03 -12.75 -6.65
C LEU A 216 -7.26 -14.26 -6.48
N ARG A 217 -8.51 -14.72 -6.60
CA ARG A 217 -8.86 -16.14 -6.55
C ARG A 217 -8.25 -16.93 -7.72
N HIS A 218 -8.22 -16.36 -8.92
CA HIS A 218 -7.60 -16.99 -10.09
C HIS A 218 -6.09 -17.18 -9.90
N TRP A 219 -5.41 -16.18 -9.33
CA TRP A 219 -3.98 -16.25 -8.98
C TRP A 219 -3.70 -17.10 -7.74
N ARG A 220 -4.74 -17.67 -7.12
CA ARG A 220 -4.66 -18.46 -5.88
C ARG A 220 -4.05 -17.66 -4.72
N LEU A 221 -4.35 -16.37 -4.69
CA LEU A 221 -4.05 -15.50 -3.56
C LEU A 221 -5.21 -15.54 -2.58
N PHE A 222 -4.92 -16.05 -1.39
CA PHE A 222 -5.83 -16.29 -0.27
C PHE A 222 -6.91 -17.33 -0.55
#